data_AF-A0A2Z6PCK7-F1
#
_entry.id   AF-A0A2Z6PCK7-F1
#
_cell.length_a   1.000
_cell.length_b   1.000
_cell.length_c   1.000
_cell.angle_alpha   90.00
_cell.angle_beta   90.00
_cell.angle_gamma   90.00
#
_symmetry.space_group_name_H-M   'P 1'
#
loop_
_entity.id
_entity.type
_entity.pdbx_description
1 polymer ?
#
loop_
_entity_poly.entity_id
_entity_poly.type
_entity_poly.pdbx_seq_one_letter_code
_entity_poly.pdbx_strand_id
1 'polypeptide(L)'
;MKKKLKLAFMVNEAARKITYNKRKKSLIKKIDELTTLCGIDAGAIFYSDFHPEPEVSHSPQEIQRIINKFKNCSELEKGKKKQNHESYLMHRITKSKEQLVKLEKNNWEMQNSLMVYQCLLQEKFINTLNSNVLNNLVFEINGKLEEIASKANELDTNATS
;
A
#
# COMPACT_ATOMS: atom_id res chain seq x y z
N MET A 1 4.78 -25.45 -2.99
CA MET A 1 4.62 -23.98 -3.01
C MET A 1 3.69 -23.56 -1.86
N LYS A 2 4.10 -22.64 -0.97
CA LYS A 2 3.23 -22.21 0.16
C LYS A 2 2.08 -21.35 -0.38
N LYS A 3 0.83 -21.75 -0.11
CA LYS A 3 -0.35 -20.96 -0.48
C LYS A 3 -0.33 -19.64 0.28
N LYS A 4 -0.48 -18.52 -0.43
CA LYS A 4 -0.61 -17.19 0.20
C LYS A 4 -1.87 -17.18 1.06
N LEU A 5 -1.71 -16.91 2.36
CA LEU A 5 -2.83 -16.82 3.28
C LEU A 5 -3.56 -15.49 3.09
N LYS A 6 -4.89 -15.54 3.01
CA LYS A 6 -5.74 -14.35 3.08
C LYS A 6 -5.67 -13.80 4.50
N LEU A 7 -5.43 -12.49 4.64
CA LEU A 7 -5.47 -11.80 5.93
C LEU A 7 -6.93 -11.51 6.30
N ALA A 8 -7.64 -12.54 6.76
CA ALA A 8 -9.02 -12.49 7.20
C ALA A 8 -9.21 -13.41 8.41
N PHE A 9 -10.33 -13.25 9.13
CA PHE A 9 -10.67 -14.12 10.24
C PHE A 9 -10.79 -15.59 9.77
N MET A 10 -10.13 -16.50 10.50
CA MET A 10 -10.16 -17.93 10.20
C MET A 10 -11.36 -18.56 10.92
N VAL A 11 -12.41 -18.94 10.20
CA VAL A 11 -13.63 -19.51 10.81
C VAL A 11 -13.36 -20.83 11.53
N ASN A 12 -12.58 -21.73 10.92
CA ASN A 12 -12.21 -23.01 11.54
C ASN A 12 -11.34 -22.78 12.78
N GLU A 13 -11.90 -23.10 13.95
CA GLU A 13 -11.28 -22.85 15.25
C GLU A 13 -10.00 -23.65 15.48
N ALA A 14 -9.99 -24.95 15.18
CA ALA A 14 -8.80 -25.79 15.35
C ALA A 14 -7.63 -25.28 14.49
N ALA A 15 -7.89 -24.95 13.22
CA ALA A 15 -6.91 -24.35 12.33
C ALA A 15 -6.46 -22.96 12.82
N ARG A 16 -7.39 -22.16 13.35
CA ARG A 16 -7.10 -20.84 13.95
C ARG A 16 -6.19 -20.97 15.17
N LYS A 17 -6.46 -21.91 16.08
CA LYS A 17 -5.64 -22.18 17.28
C LYS A 17 -4.23 -22.63 16.94
N ILE A 18 -4.09 -23.57 16.00
CA ILE A 18 -2.76 -24.02 15.51
C ILE A 18 -1.99 -22.85 14.89
N THR A 19 -2.65 -22.04 14.06
CA THR A 19 -2.03 -20.88 13.40
C THR A 19 -1.65 -19.80 14.40
N TYR A 20 -2.50 -19.52 15.38
CA TYR A 20 -2.25 -18.59 16.48
C TYR A 20 -0.97 -18.97 17.22
N ASN A 21 -0.86 -20.22 17.70
CA ASN A 21 0.32 -20.69 18.43
C ASN A 21 1.61 -20.59 17.59
N LYS A 22 1.56 -20.99 16.32
CA LYS A 22 2.71 -20.87 15.40
C LYS A 22 3.13 -19.42 15.18
N ARG A 23 2.17 -18.51 14.94
CA ARG A 23 2.45 -17.09 14.70
C ARG A 23 2.91 -16.38 15.95
N LYS A 24 2.31 -16.64 17.12
CA LYS A 24 2.73 -16.10 18.41
C LYS A 24 4.19 -16.46 18.69
N LYS A 25 4.55 -17.75 18.59
CA LYS A 25 5.94 -18.20 18.78
C LYS A 25 6.91 -17.53 17.81
N SER A 26 6.51 -17.41 16.53
CA SER A 26 7.33 -16.71 15.54
C SER A 26 7.46 -15.22 15.81
N LEU A 27 6.43 -14.56 16.36
CA LEU A 27 6.45 -13.14 16.66
C LEU A 27 7.34 -12.87 17.88
N ILE A 28 7.24 -13.67 18.94
CA ILE A 28 8.11 -13.59 20.11
C ILE A 28 9.57 -13.67 19.68
N LYS A 29 9.92 -14.69 18.86
CA LYS A 29 11.28 -14.81 18.31
C LYS A 29 11.73 -13.56 17.54
N LYS A 30 10.84 -12.95 16.76
CA LYS A 30 11.16 -11.72 16.00
C LYS A 30 11.34 -10.51 16.91
N ILE A 31 10.63 -10.45 18.03
CA ILE A 31 10.82 -9.43 19.06
C ILE A 31 12.19 -9.64 19.72
N ASP A 32 12.55 -10.88 20.09
CA ASP A 32 13.86 -11.19 20.68
C ASP A 32 15.02 -10.81 19.73
N GLU A 33 14.89 -11.15 18.45
CA GLU A 33 15.87 -10.76 17.41
C GLU A 33 15.98 -9.23 17.30
N LEU A 34 14.85 -8.51 17.31
CA LEU A 34 14.83 -7.06 17.17
C LEU A 34 15.44 -6.35 18.38
N THR A 35 15.08 -6.79 19.60
CA THR A 35 15.65 -6.26 20.85
C THR A 35 17.16 -6.49 20.91
N THR A 36 17.60 -7.69 20.54
CA THR A 36 19.03 -8.06 20.55
C THR A 36 19.84 -7.31 19.49
N LEU A 37 19.38 -7.28 18.24
CA LEU A 37 20.14 -6.71 17.13
C LEU A 37 20.13 -5.19 17.10
N CYS A 38 19.02 -4.57 17.55
CA CYS A 38 18.86 -3.12 17.49
C CYS A 38 19.02 -2.44 18.85
N GLY A 39 19.19 -3.19 19.94
CA GLY A 39 19.34 -2.63 21.28
C GLY A 39 18.12 -1.83 21.75
N ILE A 40 16.92 -2.20 21.29
CA ILE A 40 15.67 -1.50 21.63
C ILE A 40 14.87 -2.25 22.68
N ASP A 41 14.07 -1.52 23.45
CA ASP A 41 13.03 -2.10 24.29
C ASP A 41 11.79 -2.44 23.42
N ALA A 42 11.43 -3.73 23.34
CA ALA A 42 10.21 -4.17 22.66
C ALA A 42 9.54 -5.32 23.43
N GLY A 43 8.21 -5.38 23.34
CA GLY A 43 7.41 -6.41 23.98
C GLY A 43 6.03 -6.52 23.35
N ALA A 44 5.38 -7.67 23.55
CA ALA A 44 4.03 -7.91 23.09
C ALA A 44 3.17 -8.54 24.18
N ILE A 45 1.88 -8.18 24.17
CA ILE A 45 0.83 -8.75 25.01
C ILE A 45 -0.19 -9.38 24.07
N PHE A 46 -0.54 -10.64 24.33
CA PHE A 46 -1.40 -11.45 23.49
C PHE A 46 -2.68 -11.79 24.25
N TYR A 47 -3.80 -11.31 23.72
CA TYR A 47 -5.13 -11.72 24.16
C TYR A 47 -5.68 -12.74 23.18
N SER A 48 -6.37 -13.76 23.68
CA SER A 48 -6.97 -14.79 22.84
C SER A 48 -8.10 -15.51 23.57
N ASP A 49 -9.14 -15.88 22.83
CA ASP A 49 -10.23 -16.73 23.35
C ASP A 49 -9.75 -18.15 23.75
N PHE A 50 -8.52 -18.53 23.39
CA PHE A 50 -7.95 -19.84 23.72
C PHE A 50 -7.31 -19.89 25.10
N HIS A 51 -7.07 -18.74 25.73
CA HIS A 51 -6.41 -18.61 27.03
C HIS A 51 -7.13 -17.55 27.87
N PRO A 52 -7.52 -17.86 29.13
CA PRO A 52 -8.26 -16.91 29.96
C PRO A 52 -7.40 -15.70 30.36
N GLU A 53 -6.09 -15.88 30.48
CA GLU A 53 -5.14 -14.83 30.83
C GLU A 53 -4.34 -14.38 29.62
N PRO A 54 -3.94 -13.09 29.58
CA PRO A 54 -3.05 -12.60 28.54
C PRO A 54 -1.67 -13.22 28.66
N GLU A 55 -1.12 -13.62 27.52
CA GLU A 55 0.26 -14.08 27.45
C GLU A 55 1.18 -12.93 27.06
N VAL A 56 2.43 -12.99 27.50
CA VAL A 56 3.43 -11.95 27.26
C VAL A 56 4.66 -12.51 26.56
N SER A 57 5.33 -11.69 25.75
CA SER A 57 6.53 -12.13 25.00
C SER A 57 7.76 -12.32 25.90
N HIS A 58 7.82 -11.59 27.01
CA HIS A 58 8.92 -11.58 27.98
C HIS A 58 8.34 -11.68 29.40
N SER A 59 9.18 -11.58 30.44
CA SER A 59 8.66 -11.63 31.82
C SER A 59 7.66 -10.48 32.09
N PRO A 60 6.64 -10.68 32.95
CA PRO A 60 5.70 -9.63 33.32
C PRO A 60 6.40 -8.35 33.82
N GLN A 61 7.50 -8.49 34.56
CA GLN A 61 8.30 -7.38 35.07
C GLN A 61 8.94 -6.57 33.93
N GLU A 62 9.50 -7.22 32.93
CA GLU A 62 10.07 -6.55 31.76
C GLU A 62 9.01 -5.83 30.94
N ILE A 63 7.87 -6.49 30.70
CA ILE A 63 6.75 -5.87 30.00
C ILE A 63 6.25 -4.64 30.76
N GLN A 64 6.12 -4.72 32.08
CA GLN A 64 5.70 -3.60 32.90
C GLN A 64 6.72 -2.46 32.88
N ARG A 65 8.03 -2.76 32.88
CA ARG A 65 9.11 -1.77 32.69
C ARG A 65 8.95 -1.04 31.35
N ILE A 66 8.73 -1.78 30.27
CA ILE A 66 8.55 -1.23 28.91
C ILE A 66 7.29 -0.34 28.85
N ILE A 67 6.17 -0.79 29.42
CA ILE A 67 4.93 -0.01 29.49
C ILE A 67 5.13 1.29 30.25
N ASN A 68 5.79 1.24 31.41
CA ASN A 68 6.05 2.44 32.21
C ASN A 68 6.95 3.42 31.47
N LYS A 69 8.01 2.93 30.82
CA LYS A 69 8.87 3.75 29.96
C LYS A 69 8.05 4.42 28.84
N PHE A 70 7.19 3.66 28.16
CA PHE A 70 6.31 4.19 27.13
C PHE A 70 5.33 5.25 27.67
N LYS A 71 4.72 5.01 28.84
CA LYS A 71 3.80 5.98 29.49
C LYS A 71 4.49 7.29 29.84
N ASN A 72 5.77 7.25 30.19
CA ASN A 72 6.57 8.42 30.55
C ASN A 72 7.10 9.21 29.34
N CYS A 73 6.99 8.69 28.10
CA CYS A 73 7.32 9.46 26.89
C CYS A 73 6.31 10.59 26.66
N SER A 74 6.74 11.67 26.01
CA SER A 74 5.83 12.77 25.64
C SER A 74 4.77 12.31 24.63
N GLU A 75 3.60 12.96 24.61
CA GLU A 75 2.54 12.63 23.64
C GLU A 75 2.99 12.84 22.18
N LEU A 76 3.88 13.81 21.95
CA LEU A 76 4.47 14.06 20.64
C LEU A 76 5.38 12.89 20.20
N GLU A 77 6.15 12.30 21.10
CA GLU A 77 6.96 11.12 20.81
C GLU A 77 6.11 9.86 20.63
N LYS A 78 5.09 9.66 21.47
CA LYS A 78 4.14 8.56 21.35
C LYS A 78 3.39 8.61 20.01
N GLY A 79 2.91 9.80 19.61
CA GLY A 79 2.08 9.99 18.43
C GLY A 79 2.77 9.71 17.10
N LYS A 80 4.09 9.94 16.99
CA LYS A 80 4.84 9.81 15.72
C LYS A 80 4.74 8.43 15.07
N LYS A 81 4.61 7.36 15.86
CA LYS A 81 4.60 5.97 15.37
C LYS A 81 3.53 5.10 16.01
N LYS A 82 2.60 5.68 16.79
CA LYS A 82 1.47 4.93 17.35
C LYS A 82 0.52 4.54 16.22
N GLN A 83 0.30 3.24 16.08
CA GLN A 83 -0.64 2.68 15.13
C GLN A 83 -1.63 1.78 15.85
N ASN A 84 -2.89 1.79 15.42
CA ASN A 84 -3.90 0.85 15.87
C ASN A 84 -4.50 0.13 14.66
N HIS A 85 -5.35 -0.87 14.91
CA HIS A 85 -5.96 -1.65 13.82
C HIS A 85 -6.79 -0.78 12.87
N GLU A 86 -7.56 0.15 13.40
CA GLU A 86 -8.41 1.05 12.60
C GLU A 86 -7.58 1.92 11.67
N SER A 87 -6.57 2.64 12.21
CA SER A 87 -5.71 3.52 11.41
C SER A 87 -4.87 2.74 10.40
N TYR A 88 -4.43 1.52 10.75
CA TYR A 88 -3.77 0.62 9.79
C TYR A 88 -4.71 0.20 8.65
N LEU A 89 -5.92 -0.23 8.96
CA LEU A 89 -6.90 -0.65 7.95
C LEU A 89 -7.32 0.52 7.07
N MET A 90 -7.56 1.70 7.64
CA MET A 90 -7.86 2.91 6.87
C MET A 90 -6.72 3.27 5.92
N HIS A 91 -5.47 3.25 6.40
CA HIS A 91 -4.30 3.48 5.53
C HIS A 91 -4.24 2.45 4.39
N ARG A 92 -4.51 1.18 4.67
CA ARG A 92 -4.56 0.11 3.65
C ARG A 92 -5.66 0.35 2.62
N ILE A 93 -6.85 0.77 3.06
CA ILE A 93 -7.97 1.11 2.17
C ILE A 93 -7.59 2.28 1.27
N THR A 94 -7.06 3.36 1.84
CA THR A 94 -6.62 4.54 1.07
C THR A 94 -5.59 4.14 0.02
N LYS A 95 -4.56 3.38 0.41
CA LYS A 95 -3.54 2.90 -0.54
C LYS A 95 -4.12 2.03 -1.65
N SER A 96 -5.09 1.17 -1.34
CA SER A 96 -5.78 0.38 -2.37
C SER A 96 -6.65 1.23 -3.30
N LYS A 97 -7.28 2.29 -2.80
CA LYS A 97 -8.02 3.26 -3.63
C LYS A 97 -7.08 4.04 -4.56
N GLU A 98 -5.94 4.49 -4.06
CA GLU A 98 -4.91 5.15 -4.89
C GLU A 98 -4.41 4.24 -6.02
N GLN A 99 -4.19 2.95 -5.71
CA GLN A 99 -3.82 1.95 -6.71
C GLN A 99 -4.92 1.74 -7.76
N LEU A 100 -6.19 1.73 -7.34
CA LEU A 100 -7.33 1.63 -8.26
C LEU A 100 -7.36 2.82 -9.23
N VAL A 101 -7.28 4.05 -8.71
CA VAL A 101 -7.27 5.28 -9.52
C VAL A 101 -6.11 5.27 -10.52
N LYS A 102 -4.93 4.81 -10.10
CA LYS A 102 -3.78 4.68 -11.01
C LYS A 102 -4.03 3.65 -12.12
N LEU A 103 -4.65 2.51 -11.81
CA LEU A 103 -4.99 1.51 -12.81
C LEU A 103 -6.07 2.00 -13.77
N GLU A 104 -7.08 2.71 -13.29
CA GLU A 104 -8.13 3.32 -14.11
C GLU A 104 -7.54 4.35 -15.08
N LYS A 105 -6.65 5.22 -14.59
CA LYS A 105 -5.91 6.16 -15.44
C LYS A 105 -5.10 5.46 -16.52
N ASN A 106 -4.29 4.47 -16.14
CA ASN A 106 -3.47 3.72 -17.09
C ASN A 106 -4.33 2.99 -18.15
N ASN A 107 -5.46 2.40 -17.74
CA ASN A 107 -6.40 1.76 -18.65
C ASN A 107 -7.00 2.77 -19.63
N TRP A 108 -7.38 3.95 -19.14
CA TRP A 108 -7.92 5.03 -19.96
C TRP A 108 -6.90 5.54 -20.97
N GLU A 109 -5.66 5.78 -20.55
CA GLU A 109 -4.55 6.20 -21.44
C GLU A 109 -4.31 5.15 -22.55
N MET A 110 -4.32 3.86 -22.19
CA MET A 110 -4.12 2.76 -23.13
C MET A 110 -5.29 2.64 -24.13
N GLN A 111 -6.54 2.81 -23.67
CA GLN A 111 -7.71 2.83 -24.53
C GLN A 111 -7.68 4.01 -25.50
N ASN A 112 -7.33 5.21 -25.02
CA ASN A 112 -7.19 6.39 -25.88
C ASN A 112 -6.09 6.22 -26.92
N SER A 113 -4.93 5.70 -26.53
CA SER A 113 -3.84 5.45 -27.48
C SER A 113 -4.25 4.46 -28.57
N LEU A 114 -4.97 3.40 -28.23
CA LEU A 114 -5.50 2.44 -29.20
C LEU A 114 -6.52 3.11 -30.14
N MET A 115 -7.35 3.99 -29.60
CA MET A 115 -8.38 4.69 -30.35
C MET A 115 -7.79 5.69 -31.34
N VAL A 116 -6.79 6.49 -30.93
CA VAL A 116 -6.02 7.36 -31.83
C VAL A 116 -5.41 6.54 -32.96
N TYR A 117 -4.78 5.41 -32.62
CA TYR A 117 -4.19 4.52 -33.62
C TYR A 117 -5.22 4.00 -34.64
N GLN A 118 -6.43 3.64 -34.19
CA GLN A 118 -7.52 3.24 -35.08
C GLN A 118 -8.00 4.37 -35.99
N CYS A 119 -8.12 5.60 -35.46
CA CYS A 119 -8.45 6.78 -36.26
C CYS A 119 -7.41 7.05 -37.36
N LEU A 120 -6.12 6.84 -37.07
CA LEU A 120 -5.04 7.00 -38.06
C LEU A 120 -5.06 5.94 -39.16
N LEU A 121 -5.50 4.71 -38.84
CA LEU A 121 -5.59 3.62 -39.82
C LEU A 121 -6.87 3.68 -40.68
N GLN A 122 -7.97 4.18 -40.10
CA GLN A 122 -9.29 4.19 -40.74
C GLN A 122 -9.99 5.53 -40.53
N GLU A 123 -9.91 6.44 -41.50
CA GLU A 123 -10.53 7.77 -41.40
C GLU A 123 -12.02 7.73 -41.03
N LYS A 124 -12.76 6.74 -41.52
CA LYS A 124 -14.20 6.59 -41.23
C LYS A 124 -14.50 6.19 -39.78
N PHE A 125 -13.53 5.68 -39.03
CA PHE A 125 -13.71 5.25 -37.64
C PHE A 125 -14.07 6.42 -36.71
N ILE A 126 -13.55 7.62 -36.99
CA ILE A 126 -13.87 8.85 -36.25
C ILE A 126 -15.38 9.10 -36.19
N ASN A 127 -16.10 8.78 -37.28
CA ASN A 127 -17.54 8.99 -37.39
C ASN A 127 -18.37 8.03 -36.51
N THR A 128 -17.75 6.99 -35.95
CA THR A 128 -18.40 6.03 -35.04
C THR A 128 -18.31 6.44 -33.57
N LEU A 129 -17.50 7.46 -33.26
CA LEU A 129 -17.24 7.92 -31.90
C LEU A 129 -18.26 8.98 -31.47
N ASN A 130 -18.61 9.00 -30.19
CA ASN A 130 -19.48 10.04 -29.64
C ASN A 130 -18.71 11.33 -29.31
N SER A 131 -19.43 12.44 -29.14
CA SER A 131 -18.85 13.77 -28.93
C SER A 131 -17.95 13.86 -27.68
N ASN A 132 -18.26 13.13 -26.60
CA ASN A 132 -17.43 13.14 -25.39
C ASN A 132 -16.07 12.48 -25.66
N VAL A 133 -16.09 11.36 -26.38
CA VAL A 133 -14.88 10.63 -26.77
C VAL A 133 -14.03 11.45 -27.74
N LEU A 134 -14.66 12.12 -28.71
CA LEU A 134 -13.97 13.01 -29.65
C LEU A 134 -13.30 14.20 -28.95
N ASN A 135 -13.99 14.84 -28.00
CA ASN A 135 -13.41 15.95 -27.22
C ASN A 135 -12.18 15.51 -26.41
N ASN A 136 -12.24 14.31 -25.81
CA ASN A 136 -11.09 13.76 -25.08
C ASN A 136 -9.91 13.45 -26.01
N LEU A 137 -10.17 12.91 -27.21
CA LEU A 137 -9.14 12.67 -28.23
C LEU A 137 -8.45 13.96 -28.67
N VAL A 138 -9.22 15.03 -28.90
CA VAL A 138 -8.66 16.34 -29.27
C VAL A 138 -7.74 16.86 -28.17
N PHE A 139 -8.14 16.75 -26.90
CA PHE A 139 -7.31 17.14 -25.76
C PHE A 139 -5.98 16.37 -25.71
N GLU A 140 -6.02 15.04 -25.90
CA GLU A 140 -4.81 14.20 -25.93
C GLU A 140 -3.88 14.51 -27.11
N ILE A 141 -4.44 14.70 -28.32
CA ILE A 141 -3.66 15.07 -29.50
C ILE A 141 -2.95 16.40 -29.28
N ASN A 142 -3.66 17.41 -28.75
CA ASN A 142 -3.07 18.71 -28.45
C ASN A 142 -1.95 18.60 -27.42
N GLY A 143 -2.14 17.83 -26.35
CA GLY A 143 -1.08 17.59 -25.35
C GLY A 143 0.16 16.90 -25.95
N LYS A 144 -0.04 15.95 -26.89
CA LYS A 144 1.08 15.31 -27.60
C LYS A 144 1.78 16.26 -28.58
N LEU A 145 1.05 17.13 -29.26
CA LEU A 145 1.61 18.16 -30.13
C LEU A 145 2.47 19.15 -29.33
N GLU A 146 2.02 19.57 -28.15
CA GLU A 146 2.82 20.41 -27.24
C GLU A 146 4.11 19.70 -26.78
N GLU A 147 4.02 18.42 -26.41
CA GLU A 147 5.18 17.61 -26.00
C GLU A 147 6.21 17.47 -27.13
N ILE A 148 5.75 17.28 -28.38
CA ILE A 148 6.60 17.24 -29.57
C ILE A 148 7.25 18.60 -29.83
N ALA A 149 6.48 19.68 -29.76
CA ALA A 149 6.99 21.04 -29.97
C ALA A 149 8.07 21.41 -28.93
N SER A 150 7.86 21.06 -27.66
CA SER A 150 8.86 21.29 -26.60
C SER A 150 10.16 20.53 -26.89
N LYS A 151 10.08 19.25 -27.25
CA LYS A 151 11.27 18.43 -27.58
C LYS A 151 12.00 18.93 -28.83
N ALA A 152 11.28 19.43 -29.84
CA ALA A 152 11.89 20.02 -31.02
C ALA A 152 12.73 21.26 -30.66
N ASN A 153 12.20 22.15 -29.82
CA ASN A 153 12.93 23.35 -29.37
C ASN A 153 14.17 23.02 -28.52
N GLU A 154 14.11 21.98 -27.68
CA GLU A 154 15.26 21.50 -26.90
C GLU A 154 16.38 20.93 -27.80
N LEU A 155 16.03 20.30 -28.92
CA LEU A 155 17.02 19.77 -29.86
C LEU A 155 17.68 20.90 -30.69
N ASP A 156 16.92 21.91 -31.11
CA ASP A 156 17.45 23.05 -31.88
C ASP A 156 18.41 23.93 -31.05
N THR A 157 18.13 24.10 -29.75
CA THR A 157 18.97 24.86 -28.83
C THR A 157 20.29 24.16 -28.49
N ASN A 158 20.29 22.82 -28.44
CA ASN A 158 21.51 22.02 -28.25
C ASN A 158 22.35 21.86 -29.52
N ALA A 159 21.77 22.07 -30.72
CA ALA A 159 22.50 22.04 -31.99
C ALA A 159 23.17 23.37 -32.36
N THR A 160 22.81 24.47 -31.67
CA THR A 160 23.34 25.82 -31.87
C THR A 160 24.34 26.27 -30.81
N SER A 161 24.66 25.39 -29.84
CA SER A 161 25.72 25.57 -28.82
C SER A 161 26.95 24.73 -29.16
#